data_AF-A0A0D0CK46-F1
#
_entry.id   AF-A0A0D0CK46-F1
#
_cell.length_a   1.000
_cell.length_b   1.000
_cell.length_c   1.000
_cell.angle_alpha   90.00
_cell.angle_beta   90.00
_cell.angle_gamma   90.00
#
_symmetry.space_group_name_H-M   'P 1'
#
loop_
_entity.id
_entity.type
_entity.pdbx_description
1 polymer ?
#
loop_
_entity_poly.entity_id
_entity_poly.type
_entity_poly.pdbx_seq_one_letter_code
_entity_poly.pdbx_strand_id
1 'polypeptide(L)'
;HEGHMAQFSLTQGAQHIPAHAKQLSYGVSYIKNLTDGIKIEHDEDVIGISAILWNLILSTMPMEITQPIIEELANTSVPHMASKWVQPGKGYHLKMGNLQYIFGGASRSPPEVYLTWGYSV
;
A
#
# COMPACT_ATOMS: atom_id res chain seq x y z
N HIS A 1 -24.09 3.85 0.23
CA HIS A 1 -23.36 3.48 1.47
C HIS A 1 -22.32 2.44 1.09
N GLU A 2 -21.20 2.96 0.61
CA GLU A 2 -20.20 2.33 -0.22
C GLU A 2 -19.05 1.74 0.59
N GLY A 3 -18.41 0.74 -0.02
CA GLY A 3 -17.33 -0.06 0.54
C GLY A 3 -16.01 0.71 0.69
N HIS A 4 -15.95 1.80 1.45
CA HIS A 4 -14.76 2.66 1.51
C HIS A 4 -13.55 1.94 2.13
N MET A 5 -12.43 1.94 1.40
CA MET A 5 -11.12 1.51 1.93
C MET A 5 -10.50 2.66 2.74
N ALA A 6 -10.43 2.50 4.06
CA ALA A 6 -9.97 3.55 4.97
C ALA A 6 -8.46 3.48 5.30
N GLN A 7 -7.85 2.29 5.18
CA GLN A 7 -6.43 2.09 5.50
C GLN A 7 -5.88 0.91 4.69
N PHE A 8 -4.64 1.06 4.23
CA PHE A 8 -3.84 0.03 3.61
C PHE A 8 -2.47 0.03 4.30
N SER A 9 -2.27 -0.89 5.23
CA SER A 9 -1.08 -0.92 6.07
C SER A 9 -0.79 -2.30 6.66
N LEU A 10 0.39 -2.44 7.23
CA LEU A 10 0.66 -3.50 8.20
C LEU A 10 0.00 -3.14 9.54
N THR A 11 -0.80 -4.07 10.05
CA THR A 11 -1.46 -3.96 11.35
C THR A 11 -0.98 -5.07 12.27
N GLN A 12 -0.96 -4.80 13.57
CA GLN A 12 -0.69 -5.82 14.58
C GLN A 12 -1.96 -6.60 15.00
N GLY A 13 -3.02 -6.55 14.17
CA GLY A 13 -4.35 -7.02 14.53
C GLY A 13 -5.10 -6.05 15.46
N ALA A 14 -6.29 -6.45 15.90
CA ALA A 14 -7.16 -5.61 16.72
C ALA A 14 -6.53 -5.28 18.08
N GLN A 15 -6.75 -4.05 18.58
CA GLN A 15 -6.15 -3.58 19.83
C GLN A 15 -6.51 -4.42 21.07
N HIS A 16 -7.65 -5.13 21.04
CA HIS A 16 -8.08 -6.02 22.13
C HIS A 16 -7.34 -7.37 22.16
N ILE A 17 -6.54 -7.68 21.13
CA ILE A 17 -5.74 -8.91 21.11
C ILE A 17 -4.50 -8.69 22.01
N PRO A 18 -4.24 -9.62 22.96
CA PRO A 18 -3.08 -9.53 23.84
C PRO A 18 -1.77 -9.40 23.06
N ALA A 19 -0.83 -8.59 23.56
CA ALA A 19 0.42 -8.27 22.86
C ALA A 19 1.23 -9.50 22.41
N HIS A 20 1.15 -10.62 23.13
CA HIS A 20 1.83 -11.88 22.81
C HIS A 20 1.15 -12.69 21.69
N ALA A 21 -0.08 -12.34 21.32
CA ALA A 21 -0.84 -12.96 20.23
C ALA A 21 -0.99 -12.02 19.02
N LYS A 22 -0.37 -10.83 19.06
CA LYS A 22 -0.35 -9.89 17.94
C LYS A 22 0.59 -10.40 16.86
N GLN A 23 0.03 -10.76 15.71
CA GLN A 23 0.78 -11.11 14.51
C GLN A 23 0.73 -9.92 13.54
N LEU A 24 1.88 -9.57 12.95
CA LEU A 24 1.93 -8.64 11.82
C LEU A 24 1.10 -9.22 10.67
N SER A 25 0.04 -8.51 10.31
CA SER A 25 -0.90 -8.90 9.27
C SER A 25 -1.32 -7.68 8.47
N TYR A 26 -1.71 -7.86 7.21
CA TYR A 26 -2.15 -6.76 6.37
C TYR A 26 -3.54 -6.30 6.80
N GLY A 27 -3.63 -5.05 7.24
CA GLY A 27 -4.91 -4.39 7.49
C GLY A 27 -5.45 -3.85 6.18
N VAL A 28 -6.58 -4.38 5.75
CA VAL A 28 -7.34 -3.86 4.62
C VAL A 28 -8.79 -3.78 5.05
N SER A 29 -9.32 -2.56 5.06
CA SER A 29 -10.69 -2.30 5.52
C SER A 29 -11.64 -2.22 4.34
N TYR A 30 -12.21 -3.35 3.92
CA TYR A 30 -13.37 -3.34 3.00
C TYR A 30 -14.67 -3.37 3.81
N ILE A 31 -15.52 -2.36 3.63
CA ILE A 31 -16.82 -2.28 4.34
C ILE A 31 -17.86 -3.29 3.78
N LYS A 32 -17.64 -3.86 2.59
CA LYS A 32 -18.51 -4.87 1.95
C LYS A 32 -17.73 -6.11 1.51
N ASN A 33 -18.42 -7.26 1.50
CA ASN A 33 -17.89 -8.51 0.94
C ASN A 33 -17.75 -8.40 -0.59
N LEU A 34 -16.56 -8.03 -1.05
CA LEU A 34 -16.17 -8.08 -2.46
C LEU A 34 -15.60 -9.47 -2.80
N THR A 35 -15.66 -9.83 -4.09
CA THR A 35 -14.95 -11.02 -4.60
C THR A 35 -13.45 -10.80 -4.55
N ASP A 36 -12.67 -11.87 -4.43
CA ASP A 36 -11.21 -11.74 -4.28
C ASP A 36 -10.55 -11.11 -5.51
N GLY A 37 -11.09 -11.31 -6.73
CA GLY A 37 -10.59 -10.64 -7.93
C GLY A 37 -10.73 -9.12 -7.88
N ILE A 38 -11.86 -8.61 -7.39
CA ILE A 38 -12.09 -7.17 -7.24
C ILE A 38 -11.16 -6.59 -6.16
N LYS A 39 -10.92 -7.35 -5.08
CA LYS A 39 -9.98 -6.91 -4.02
C LYS A 39 -8.55 -6.81 -4.54
N ILE A 40 -8.11 -7.79 -5.33
CA ILE A 40 -6.79 -7.75 -5.97
C ILE A 40 -6.67 -6.50 -6.84
N GLU A 41 -7.64 -6.23 -7.73
CA GLU A 41 -7.59 -5.05 -8.60
C GLU A 41 -7.51 -3.74 -7.80
N HIS A 42 -8.33 -3.60 -6.75
CA HIS A 42 -8.27 -2.42 -5.88
C HIS A 42 -6.94 -2.28 -5.14
N ASP A 43 -6.41 -3.37 -4.60
CA ASP A 43 -5.15 -3.34 -3.87
C ASP A 43 -3.97 -3.00 -4.78
N GLU A 44 -3.99 -3.51 -6.01
CA GLU A 44 -3.01 -3.18 -7.02
C GLU A 44 -3.08 -1.71 -7.45
N ASP A 45 -4.28 -1.14 -7.59
CA ASP A 45 -4.48 0.29 -7.85
C ASP A 45 -3.92 1.14 -6.70
N VAL A 46 -4.18 0.76 -5.45
CA VAL A 46 -3.65 1.45 -4.26
C VAL A 46 -2.12 1.42 -4.27
N ILE A 47 -1.52 0.25 -4.52
CA ILE A 47 -0.07 0.09 -4.63
C ILE A 47 0.50 0.95 -5.76
N GLY A 48 -0.19 1.02 -6.91
CA GLY A 48 0.24 1.82 -8.05
C GLY A 48 0.21 3.31 -7.76
N ILE A 49 -0.90 3.81 -7.21
CA ILE A 49 -1.10 5.22 -6.88
C ILE A 49 -0.14 5.65 -5.78
N SER A 50 0.03 4.83 -4.73
CA SER A 50 0.97 5.13 -3.64
C SER A 50 2.41 5.16 -4.13
N ALA A 51 2.80 4.26 -5.02
CA ALA A 51 4.15 4.24 -5.61
C ALA A 51 4.41 5.48 -6.47
N ILE A 52 3.42 5.96 -7.22
CA ILE A 52 3.53 7.22 -7.99
C ILE A 52 3.72 8.40 -7.04
N LEU A 53 2.91 8.51 -5.99
CA LEU A 53 3.04 9.57 -5.01
C LEU A 53 4.42 9.53 -4.33
N TRP A 54 4.88 8.34 -3.96
CA TRP A 54 6.20 8.17 -3.36
C TRP A 54 7.32 8.60 -4.31
N ASN A 55 7.28 8.17 -5.57
CA ASN A 55 8.25 8.60 -6.58
C ASN A 55 8.21 10.12 -6.81
N LEU A 56 7.04 10.74 -6.75
CA LEU A 56 6.91 12.20 -6.84
C LEU A 56 7.57 12.89 -5.65
N ILE A 57 7.34 12.40 -4.42
CA ILE A 57 8.00 12.90 -3.21
C ILE A 57 9.53 12.79 -3.36
N LEU A 58 10.03 11.62 -3.78
CA LEU A 58 11.46 11.40 -3.99
C LEU A 58 12.06 12.30 -5.08
N SER A 59 11.28 12.64 -6.12
CA SER A 59 11.75 13.51 -7.20
C SER A 59 11.77 15.00 -6.84
N THR A 60 11.04 15.40 -5.79
CA THR A 60 10.81 16.82 -5.46
C THR A 60 11.47 17.25 -4.15
N MET A 61 11.58 16.34 -3.17
CA MET A 61 12.17 16.64 -1.88
C MET A 61 13.71 16.56 -1.94
N PRO A 62 14.43 17.44 -1.22
CA PRO A 62 15.88 17.37 -1.08
C PRO A 62 16.33 16.01 -0.53
N MET A 63 17.50 15.55 -1.00
CA MET A 63 18.08 14.26 -0.59
C MET A 63 18.35 14.19 0.91
N GLU A 64 18.68 15.32 1.53
CA GLU A 64 18.93 15.43 2.97
C GLU A 64 17.73 15.00 3.81
N ILE A 65 16.51 15.08 3.24
CA ILE A 65 15.26 14.68 3.89
C ILE A 65 14.89 13.23 3.52
N THR A 66 15.05 12.84 2.27
CA THR A 66 14.57 11.53 1.77
C THR A 66 15.54 10.40 2.07
N GLN A 67 16.85 10.65 2.04
CA GLN A 67 17.89 9.65 2.25
C GLN A 67 17.79 8.96 3.62
N PRO A 68 17.65 9.69 4.75
CA PRO A 68 17.50 9.04 6.06
C PRO A 68 16.27 8.14 6.15
N ILE A 69 15.17 8.53 5.49
CA ILE A 69 13.93 7.75 5.46
C ILE A 69 14.13 6.46 4.66
N ILE A 70 14.77 6.54 3.48
CA ILE A 70 15.06 5.36 2.65
C ILE A 70 15.99 4.40 3.38
N GLU A 71 17.02 4.92 4.06
CA GLU A 71 17.96 4.11 4.84
C GLU A 71 17.27 3.42 6.01
N GLU A 72 16.43 4.13 6.76
CA GLU A 72 15.65 3.53 7.84
C GLU A 72 14.72 2.44 7.31
N LEU A 73 14.00 2.70 6.21
CA LEU A 73 13.15 1.69 5.57
C LEU A 73 13.94 0.46 5.12
N ALA A 74 15.15 0.64 4.60
CA ALA A 74 16.04 -0.46 4.22
C ALA A 74 16.59 -1.25 5.42
N ASN A 75 16.78 -0.59 6.56
CA ASN A 75 17.25 -1.20 7.80
C ASN A 75 16.12 -1.95 8.55
N THR A 76 14.86 -1.57 8.31
CA THR A 76 13.72 -2.30 8.87
C THR A 76 13.46 -3.61 8.12
N SER A 77 12.96 -4.64 8.82
CA SER A 77 12.46 -5.88 8.19
C SER A 77 11.04 -5.71 7.61
N VAL A 78 10.57 -4.47 7.48
CA VAL A 78 9.21 -4.17 7.06
C VAL A 78 9.17 -4.15 5.54
N PRO A 79 8.34 -5.01 4.90
CA PRO A 79 8.24 -5.03 3.44
C PRO A 79 7.66 -3.71 2.93
N HIS A 80 8.04 -3.34 1.70
CA HIS A 80 7.33 -2.28 0.97
C HIS A 80 5.87 -2.67 0.71
N MET A 81 5.06 -1.69 0.31
CA MET A 81 3.61 -1.80 0.22
C MET A 81 3.10 -3.14 -0.34
N ALA A 82 2.24 -3.79 0.43
CA ALA A 82 1.64 -5.08 0.13
C ALA A 82 0.33 -5.24 0.90
N SER A 83 -0.51 -6.16 0.47
CA SER A 83 -1.75 -6.52 1.15
C SER A 83 -1.87 -8.03 1.34
N LYS A 84 -2.98 -8.44 1.96
CA LYS A 84 -3.37 -9.84 2.05
C LYS A 84 -3.51 -10.49 0.66
N TRP A 85 -3.97 -9.74 -0.33
CA TRP A 85 -4.25 -10.24 -1.67
C TRP A 85 -3.13 -9.97 -2.68
N VAL A 86 -2.29 -8.95 -2.43
CA VAL A 86 -1.12 -8.61 -3.25
C VAL A 86 0.15 -8.75 -2.42
N GLN A 87 0.88 -9.83 -2.65
CA GLN A 87 2.07 -10.17 -1.86
C GLN A 87 3.18 -9.10 -1.96
N PRO A 88 4.06 -9.02 -0.94
CA PRO A 88 5.27 -8.21 -1.00
C PRO A 88 6.10 -8.52 -2.25
N GLY A 89 6.65 -7.47 -2.85
CA GLY A 89 7.45 -7.62 -4.05
C GLY A 89 7.88 -6.29 -4.64
N LYS A 90 8.48 -6.38 -5.82
CA LYS A 90 8.83 -5.23 -6.64
C LYS A 90 7.78 -5.00 -7.72
N GLY A 91 7.74 -3.77 -8.19
CA GLY A 91 6.91 -3.34 -9.27
C GLY A 91 5.45 -3.13 -8.89
N TYR A 92 4.81 -2.32 -9.71
CA TYR A 92 3.40 -1.99 -9.65
C TYR A 92 2.88 -1.77 -11.06
N HIS A 93 1.57 -1.79 -11.20
CA HIS A 93 0.91 -1.41 -12.43
C HIS A 93 -0.10 -0.30 -12.14
N LEU A 94 -0.49 0.38 -13.21
CA LEU A 94 -1.39 1.51 -13.15
C LEU A 94 -2.36 1.41 -14.32
N LYS A 95 -3.65 1.40 -14.02
CA LYS A 95 -4.70 1.44 -15.02
C LYS A 95 -5.19 2.88 -15.17
N MET A 96 -5.09 3.41 -16.38
CA MET A 96 -5.60 4.74 -16.74
C MET A 96 -6.50 4.60 -17.97
N GLY A 97 -7.82 4.60 -17.74
CA GLY A 97 -8.79 4.28 -18.78
C GLY A 97 -8.58 2.86 -19.32
N ASN A 98 -8.32 2.75 -20.62
CA ASN A 98 -8.10 1.46 -21.29
C ASN A 98 -6.61 1.08 -21.37
N LEU A 99 -5.71 1.88 -20.80
CA LEU A 99 -4.27 1.62 -20.83
C LEU A 99 -3.82 1.05 -19.49
N GLN A 100 -2.97 0.03 -19.57
CA GLN A 100 -2.27 -0.54 -18.41
C GLN A 100 -0.77 -0.27 -18.56
N TYR A 101 -0.21 0.45 -17.59
CA TYR A 101 1.23 0.69 -17.49
C TYR A 101 1.83 -0.29 -16.48
N ILE A 102 2.96 -0.89 -16.82
CA ILE A 102 3.62 -1.91 -15.99
C ILE A 102 5.03 -1.44 -15.66
N PHE A 103 5.33 -1.32 -14.36
CA PHE A 103 6.62 -0.89 -13.85
C PHE A 103 7.29 -2.04 -13.08
N GLY A 104 7.74 -3.09 -13.77
CA GLY A 104 8.21 -4.33 -13.13
C GLY A 104 9.45 -4.20 -12.23
N GLY A 105 10.28 -3.16 -12.45
CA GLY A 105 11.51 -2.92 -11.67
C GLY A 105 11.40 -1.84 -10.60
N ALA A 106 10.29 -1.09 -10.57
CA ALA A 106 10.16 0.06 -9.68
C ALA A 106 9.90 -0.36 -8.22
N SER A 107 10.42 0.41 -7.28
CA SER A 107 10.05 0.24 -5.87
C SER A 107 8.62 0.67 -5.64
N ARG A 108 7.91 -0.08 -4.79
CA ARG A 108 6.62 0.34 -4.26
C ARG A 108 6.83 1.43 -3.20
N SER A 109 5.74 2.05 -2.75
CA SER A 109 5.78 3.00 -1.64
C SER A 109 6.17 2.33 -0.31
N PRO A 110 6.45 3.13 0.74
CA PRO A 110 6.53 2.66 2.12
C PRO A 110 5.28 1.85 2.54
N PRO A 111 5.35 1.06 3.63
CA PRO A 111 4.35 0.05 4.02
C PRO A 111 2.97 0.57 4.46
N GLU A 112 2.77 1.88 4.52
CA GLU A 112 1.54 2.47 5.04
C GLU A 112 1.15 3.72 4.26
N VAL A 113 -0.14 3.79 3.89
CA VAL A 113 -0.77 4.99 3.35
C VAL A 113 -2.16 5.17 3.94
N TYR A 114 -2.53 6.43 4.13
CA TYR A 114 -3.88 6.83 4.52
C TYR A 114 -4.59 7.44 3.31
N LEU A 115 -5.69 6.84 2.90
CA LEU A 115 -6.50 7.29 1.77
C LEU A 115 -7.71 8.02 2.33
N THR A 116 -7.76 9.35 2.14
CA THR A 116 -8.72 10.20 2.84
C THR A 116 -10.02 10.42 2.08
N TRP A 117 -10.07 10.30 0.74
CA TRP A 117 -11.28 10.36 -0.10
C TRP A 117 -11.03 9.80 -1.51
N GLY A 118 -12.05 9.23 -2.16
CA GLY A 118 -12.05 8.97 -3.60
C GLY A 118 -11.95 7.51 -4.08
N TYR A 119 -11.81 6.53 -3.19
CA TYR A 119 -12.11 5.12 -3.52
C TYR A 119 -13.61 4.86 -3.33
N SER A 120 -14.40 5.52 -4.17
CA SER A 120 -15.83 5.30 -4.34
C SER A 120 -16.03 4.88 -5.79
N VAL A 121 -16.46 3.64 -5.99
CA VAL A 121 -17.11 3.22 -7.25
C VAL A 121 -18.54 3.72 -7.20
#